data_AF-X1G055-F1
#
_entry.id   AF-X1G055-F1
#
_cell.length_a   1.000
_cell.length_b   1.000
_cell.length_c   1.000
_cell.angle_alpha   90.00
_cell.angle_beta   90.00
_cell.angle_gamma   90.00
#
_symmetry.space_group_name_H-M   'P 1'
#
loop_
_entity.id
_entity.type
_entity.pdbx_description
1 polymer ?
#
loop_
_entity_poly.entity_id
_entity_poly.type
_entity_poly.pdbx_seq_one_letter_code
_entity_poly.pdbx_strand_id
1 'polypeptide(L)'
;MVNKLKVACLQVSAREYEDRCENKENILRMIDKAADVHPQLMVLPECAYPAYYISPLIVKNSLEFQKSTLELITEVKQRAKLYKCYIALGIVETDLIENTLYNSALLINPEGQEISRFRKSYLWHFDNFEKNKLSSAPLADRIRPEKLEDFLGQEKIIGPGKPLHQAIEKDELQSIILWGPPGSGKTTLARIIAKITKTHFVTFSAAISGVPTLRKIIKEAQDRRRYYNQKTILFVDEIHRFNKAQQ
;
A
#
# COMPACT_ATOMS: atom_id res chain seq x y z
N MET A 1 -13.31 -30.71 16.80
CA MET A 1 -11.97 -30.10 16.97
C MET A 1 -11.81 -29.04 15.90
N VAL A 2 -11.49 -27.79 16.28
CA VAL A 2 -11.21 -26.74 15.29
C VAL A 2 -9.83 -27.00 14.70
N ASN A 3 -9.76 -27.17 13.38
CA ASN A 3 -8.50 -27.39 12.67
C ASN A 3 -7.68 -26.09 12.75
N LYS A 4 -6.62 -26.06 13.57
CA LYS A 4 -5.79 -24.86 13.76
C LYS A 4 -4.67 -24.84 12.73
N LEU A 5 -4.71 -23.87 11.82
CA LEU A 5 -3.63 -23.60 10.87
C LEU A 5 -2.52 -22.79 11.57
N LYS A 6 -1.27 -23.27 11.54
CA LYS A 6 -0.10 -22.53 11.99
C LYS A 6 0.46 -21.74 10.82
N VAL A 7 0.40 -20.42 10.95
CA VAL A 7 0.87 -19.48 9.92
C VAL A 7 2.11 -18.76 10.44
N ALA A 8 3.15 -18.70 9.62
CA ALA A 8 4.32 -17.86 9.86
C ALA A 8 4.24 -16.63 8.94
N CYS A 9 4.13 -15.45 9.52
CA CYS A 9 4.19 -14.18 8.79
C CYS A 9 5.63 -13.67 8.84
N LEU A 10 6.30 -13.64 7.69
CA LEU A 10 7.70 -13.24 7.58
C LEU A 10 7.77 -11.75 7.28
N GLN A 11 8.65 -11.06 8.00
CA GLN A 11 8.95 -9.66 7.74
C GLN A 11 10.33 -9.57 7.09
N VAL A 12 10.41 -8.85 5.99
CA VAL A 12 11.65 -8.61 5.24
C VAL A 12 11.90 -7.10 5.23
N SER A 13 13.13 -6.68 5.49
CA SER A 13 13.49 -5.27 5.43
C SER A 13 13.38 -4.73 4.01
N ALA A 14 12.90 -3.48 3.87
CA ALA A 14 12.98 -2.77 2.60
C ALA A 14 14.46 -2.57 2.24
N ARG A 15 14.79 -2.84 0.97
CA ARG A 15 16.11 -2.68 0.37
C ARG A 15 15.95 -1.95 -0.96
N GLU A 16 17.04 -1.48 -1.54
CA GLU A 16 17.05 -0.89 -2.88
C GLU A 16 17.23 -1.98 -3.96
N TYR A 17 17.02 -1.63 -5.23
CA TYR A 17 17.16 -2.57 -6.35
C TYR A 17 18.59 -3.12 -6.49
N GLU A 18 19.58 -2.30 -6.19
CA GLU A 18 21.00 -2.61 -6.21
C GLU A 18 21.32 -3.76 -5.26
N ASP A 19 20.63 -3.83 -4.12
CA ASP A 19 20.81 -4.85 -3.08
C ASP A 19 19.95 -6.11 -3.32
N ARG A 20 19.29 -6.24 -4.49
CA ARG A 20 18.34 -7.34 -4.75
C ARG A 20 18.94 -8.72 -4.53
N CYS A 21 20.22 -8.93 -4.83
CA CYS A 21 20.87 -10.22 -4.62
C CYS A 21 20.99 -10.54 -3.12
N GLU A 22 21.36 -9.55 -2.30
CA GLU A 22 21.39 -9.71 -0.85
C GLU A 22 19.96 -9.88 -0.29
N ASN A 23 18.98 -9.18 -0.85
CA ASN A 23 17.58 -9.35 -0.48
C ASN A 23 17.06 -10.76 -0.80
N LYS A 24 17.44 -11.34 -1.96
CA LYS A 24 17.15 -12.74 -2.31
C LYS A 24 17.62 -13.67 -1.19
N GLU A 25 18.88 -13.56 -0.80
CA GLU A 25 19.46 -14.39 0.28
C GLU A 25 18.77 -14.16 1.63
N ASN A 26 18.40 -12.91 1.93
CA ASN A 26 17.67 -12.58 3.15
C ASN A 26 16.26 -13.21 3.19
N ILE A 27 15.53 -13.19 2.07
CA ILE A 27 14.23 -13.84 1.92
C ILE A 27 14.35 -15.35 2.18
N LEU A 28 15.31 -16.00 1.52
CA LEU A 28 15.53 -17.43 1.67
C LEU A 28 15.89 -17.80 3.11
N ARG A 29 16.78 -17.03 3.74
CA ARG A 29 17.15 -17.20 5.16
C ARG A 29 15.95 -17.05 6.10
N MET A 30 15.04 -16.12 5.83
CA MET A 30 13.82 -15.96 6.63
C MET A 30 12.85 -17.13 6.48
N ILE A 31 12.73 -17.70 5.29
CA ILE A 31 11.96 -18.93 5.04
C ILE A 31 12.59 -20.08 5.83
N ASP A 32 13.90 -20.26 5.72
CA ASP A 32 14.63 -21.33 6.40
C ASP A 32 14.48 -21.21 7.93
N LYS A 33 14.58 -20.00 8.50
CA LYS A 33 14.35 -19.75 9.92
C LYS A 33 12.90 -20.00 10.35
N ALA A 34 11.93 -19.66 9.51
CA ALA A 34 10.52 -19.88 9.80
C ALA A 34 10.15 -21.38 9.77
N ALA A 35 10.92 -22.20 9.05
CA ALA A 35 10.70 -23.64 8.98
C ALA A 35 10.87 -24.34 10.34
N ASP A 36 11.70 -23.81 11.24
CA ASP A 36 11.93 -24.37 12.58
C ASP A 36 10.64 -24.50 13.41
N VAL A 37 9.67 -23.61 13.17
CA VAL A 37 8.36 -23.68 13.84
C VAL A 37 7.34 -24.53 13.09
N HIS A 38 7.73 -25.22 12.01
CA HIS A 38 6.89 -26.15 11.25
C HIS A 38 5.49 -25.58 10.88
N PRO A 39 5.42 -24.40 10.23
CA PRO A 39 4.14 -23.81 9.83
C PRO A 39 3.53 -24.57 8.66
N GLN A 40 2.20 -24.58 8.57
CA GLN A 40 1.52 -25.06 7.35
C GLN A 40 1.50 -24.00 6.24
N LEU A 41 1.61 -22.72 6.58
CA LEU A 41 1.67 -21.61 5.64
C LEU A 41 2.70 -20.57 6.06
N MET A 42 3.59 -20.19 5.16
CA MET A 42 4.47 -19.03 5.29
C MET A 42 3.98 -17.92 4.37
N VAL A 43 3.89 -16.69 4.89
CA VAL A 43 3.45 -15.51 4.14
C VAL A 43 4.57 -14.47 4.13
N LEU A 44 5.06 -14.13 2.95
CA LEU A 44 5.98 -13.02 2.75
C LEU A 44 5.23 -11.73 2.39
N PRO A 45 5.85 -10.55 2.63
CA PRO A 45 5.23 -9.27 2.32
C PRO A 45 4.94 -9.08 0.82
N GLU A 46 4.06 -8.12 0.52
CA GLU A 46 3.88 -7.58 -0.83
C GLU A 46 5.20 -7.01 -1.36
N CYS A 47 5.51 -7.25 -2.65
CA CYS A 47 6.76 -6.83 -3.27
C CYS A 47 8.01 -7.17 -2.43
N ALA A 48 8.05 -8.36 -1.81
CA ALA A 48 9.22 -8.82 -1.06
C ALA A 48 10.48 -8.81 -1.93
N TYR A 49 10.34 -9.07 -3.23
CA TYR A 49 11.41 -9.03 -4.23
C TYR A 49 11.09 -8.10 -5.41
N PRO A 50 12.04 -7.27 -5.90
CA PRO A 50 13.44 -7.15 -5.47
C PRO A 50 13.61 -6.33 -4.19
N ALA A 51 12.61 -5.53 -3.88
CA ALA A 51 12.63 -4.44 -2.92
C ALA A 51 11.19 -3.91 -2.77
N TYR A 52 10.87 -3.31 -1.62
CA TYR A 52 9.55 -2.69 -1.39
C TYR A 52 9.29 -1.51 -2.37
N TYR A 53 10.35 -0.97 -2.97
CA TYR A 53 10.29 0.10 -3.98
C TYR A 53 10.56 -0.44 -5.40
N ILE A 54 9.67 -0.09 -6.33
CA ILE A 54 9.82 -0.43 -7.76
C ILE A 54 10.69 0.64 -8.43
N SER A 55 11.99 0.37 -8.50
CA SER A 55 12.99 1.27 -9.11
C SER A 55 12.86 1.33 -10.64
N PRO A 56 13.08 2.49 -11.29
CA PRO A 56 13.21 2.58 -12.75
C PRO A 56 14.27 1.64 -13.35
N LEU A 57 15.25 1.23 -12.53
CA LEU A 57 16.28 0.28 -12.93
C LEU A 57 15.73 -1.13 -13.24
N ILE A 58 14.56 -1.48 -12.70
CA ILE A 58 13.85 -2.72 -13.04
C ILE A 58 13.48 -2.70 -14.52
N VAL A 59 12.94 -1.59 -15.02
CA VAL A 59 12.57 -1.43 -16.43
C VAL A 59 13.82 -1.39 -17.31
N LYS A 60 14.86 -0.66 -16.87
CA LYS A 60 16.13 -0.55 -17.61
C LYS A 60 16.86 -1.90 -17.77
N ASN A 61 16.73 -2.78 -16.78
CA ASN A 61 17.41 -4.09 -16.74
C ASN A 61 16.40 -5.26 -16.71
N SER A 62 15.28 -5.13 -17.44
CA SER A 62 14.11 -6.01 -17.35
C SER A 62 14.43 -7.50 -17.54
N LEU A 63 15.30 -7.85 -18.50
CA LEU A 63 15.70 -9.23 -18.75
C LEU A 63 16.50 -9.83 -17.59
N GLU A 64 17.47 -9.08 -17.06
CA GLU A 64 18.29 -9.51 -15.92
C GLU A 64 17.42 -9.65 -14.67
N PHE A 65 16.54 -8.67 -14.46
CA PHE A 65 15.60 -8.70 -13.35
C PHE A 65 14.64 -9.90 -13.44
N GLN A 66 14.07 -10.18 -14.61
CA GLN A 66 13.18 -11.34 -14.80
C GLN A 66 13.90 -12.66 -14.48
N LYS A 67 15.15 -12.84 -14.94
CA LYS A 67 15.98 -14.02 -14.60
C LYS A 67 16.15 -14.15 -13.10
N SER A 68 16.53 -13.07 -12.44
CA SER A 68 16.76 -13.04 -10.99
C SER A 68 15.47 -13.34 -10.19
N THR A 69 14.32 -12.87 -10.65
CA THR A 69 13.00 -13.21 -10.06
C THR A 69 12.66 -14.69 -10.25
N LEU A 70 12.94 -15.27 -11.42
CA LEU A 70 12.72 -16.70 -11.67
C LEU A 70 13.63 -17.60 -10.84
N GLU A 71 14.87 -17.20 -10.60
CA GLU A 71 15.78 -17.87 -9.68
C GLU A 71 15.21 -17.91 -8.26
N LEU A 72 14.75 -16.76 -7.73
CA LEU A 72 14.10 -16.72 -6.41
C LEU A 72 12.88 -17.64 -6.36
N ILE A 73 11.99 -17.60 -7.36
CA ILE A 73 10.80 -18.45 -7.39
C ILE A 73 11.20 -19.93 -7.34
N THR A 74 12.25 -20.32 -8.06
CA THR A 74 12.76 -21.70 -8.09
C THR A 74 13.25 -22.13 -6.71
N GLU A 75 14.04 -21.28 -6.04
CA GLU A 75 14.56 -21.53 -4.69
C GLU A 75 13.44 -21.62 -3.63
N VAL A 76 12.40 -20.79 -3.76
CA VAL A 76 11.23 -20.83 -2.87
C VAL A 76 10.39 -22.09 -3.12
N LYS A 77 10.23 -22.52 -4.38
CA LYS A 77 9.56 -23.80 -4.72
C LYS A 77 10.27 -25.00 -4.10
N GLN A 78 11.60 -25.01 -4.13
CA GLN A 78 12.40 -26.05 -3.48
C GLN A 78 12.18 -26.06 -1.96
N ARG A 79 12.14 -24.89 -1.31
CA ARG A 79 11.88 -24.76 0.14
C ARG A 79 10.46 -25.15 0.53
N ALA A 80 9.46 -24.80 -0.26
CA ALA A 80 8.08 -25.24 -0.04
C ALA A 80 8.00 -26.78 -0.02
N LYS A 81 8.69 -27.43 -0.96
CA LYS A 81 8.80 -28.89 -1.03
C LYS A 81 9.59 -29.49 0.13
N LEU A 82 10.73 -28.88 0.48
CA LEU A 82 11.61 -29.33 1.56
C LEU A 82 10.89 -29.30 2.91
N TYR A 83 10.23 -28.18 3.22
CA TYR A 83 9.56 -27.95 4.50
C TYR A 83 8.10 -28.41 4.52
N LYS A 84 7.60 -28.96 3.41
CA LYS A 84 6.21 -29.45 3.24
C LYS A 84 5.18 -28.41 3.68
N CYS A 85 5.35 -27.17 3.24
CA CYS A 85 4.50 -26.05 3.63
C CYS A 85 4.06 -25.23 2.42
N TYR A 86 2.93 -24.54 2.57
CA TYR A 86 2.52 -23.54 1.60
C TYR A 86 3.37 -22.28 1.78
N ILE A 87 3.75 -21.62 0.68
CA ILE A 87 4.45 -20.34 0.71
C ILE A 87 3.72 -19.33 -0.18
N ALA A 88 3.30 -18.21 0.41
CA ALA A 88 2.79 -17.04 -0.30
C ALA A 88 3.91 -16.01 -0.48
N LEU A 89 4.27 -15.71 -1.73
CA LEU A 89 5.41 -14.86 -2.08
C LEU A 89 4.96 -13.63 -2.89
N GLY A 90 5.18 -12.43 -2.37
CA GLY A 90 4.99 -11.18 -3.11
C GLY A 90 6.21 -10.81 -3.95
N ILE A 91 6.03 -10.58 -5.25
CA ILE A 91 7.10 -10.22 -6.20
C ILE A 91 6.64 -9.12 -7.16
N VAL A 92 7.61 -8.45 -7.75
CA VAL A 92 7.41 -7.73 -9.02
C VAL A 92 7.62 -8.72 -10.16
N GLU A 93 6.57 -8.91 -10.96
CA GLU A 93 6.57 -9.71 -12.18
C GLU A 93 6.81 -8.80 -13.39
N THR A 94 7.55 -9.30 -14.37
CA THR A 94 7.88 -8.59 -15.60
C THR A 94 7.35 -9.35 -16.81
N ASP A 95 6.53 -8.67 -17.59
CA ASP A 95 6.16 -9.08 -18.93
C ASP A 95 7.09 -8.38 -19.94
N LEU A 96 7.99 -9.15 -20.56
CA LEU A 96 8.96 -8.62 -21.52
C LEU A 96 8.34 -8.29 -22.88
N ILE A 97 7.19 -8.88 -23.22
CA ILE A 97 6.53 -8.66 -24.51
C ILE A 97 5.76 -7.34 -24.44
N GLU A 98 4.98 -7.16 -23.37
CA GLU A 98 4.18 -5.95 -23.14
C GLU A 98 4.98 -4.84 -22.43
N ASN A 99 6.24 -5.10 -22.08
CA ASN A 99 7.10 -4.22 -21.27
C ASN A 99 6.37 -3.69 -20.02
N THR A 100 5.61 -4.56 -19.37
CA THR A 100 4.70 -4.21 -18.27
C THR A 100 5.16 -4.89 -16.98
N LEU A 101 5.06 -4.16 -15.87
CA LEU A 101 5.34 -4.68 -14.53
C LEU A 101 4.04 -4.95 -13.79
N TYR A 102 3.96 -6.11 -13.15
CA TYR A 102 2.84 -6.50 -12.32
C TYR A 102 3.31 -6.69 -10.88
N ASN A 103 2.51 -6.23 -9.92
CA ASN A 103 2.69 -6.60 -8.53
C ASN A 103 1.92 -7.89 -8.29
N SER A 104 2.64 -8.98 -8.05
CA SER A 104 2.08 -10.33 -8.05
C SER A 104 2.32 -11.03 -6.72
N ALA A 105 1.31 -11.73 -6.23
CA ALA A 105 1.42 -12.69 -5.14
C ALA A 105 1.31 -14.11 -5.71
N LEU A 106 2.31 -14.95 -5.43
CA LEU A 106 2.33 -16.36 -5.80
C LEU A 106 1.94 -17.20 -4.61
N LEU A 107 1.16 -18.25 -4.84
CA LEU A 107 0.92 -19.31 -3.86
C LEU A 107 1.57 -20.59 -4.36
N ILE A 108 2.51 -21.11 -3.57
CA ILE A 108 3.26 -22.33 -3.85
C ILE A 108 2.83 -23.39 -2.84
N ASN A 109 2.54 -24.60 -3.31
CA ASN A 109 2.10 -25.72 -2.48
C ASN A 109 3.29 -26.54 -1.92
N PRO A 110 3.04 -27.45 -0.95
CA PRO A 110 4.04 -28.37 -0.40
C PRO A 110 4.70 -29.32 -1.42
N GLU A 111 4.19 -29.42 -2.65
CA GLU A 111 4.81 -30.18 -3.74
C GLU A 111 5.84 -29.35 -4.53
N GLY A 112 5.96 -28.05 -4.22
CA GLY A 112 6.81 -27.09 -4.94
C GLY A 112 6.18 -26.56 -6.23
N GLN A 113 4.87 -26.72 -6.41
CA GLN A 113 4.12 -26.24 -7.56
C GLN A 113 3.48 -24.88 -7.26
N GLU A 114 3.51 -23.99 -8.24
CA GLU A 114 2.74 -22.74 -8.18
C GLU A 114 1.28 -23.07 -8.49
N ILE A 115 0.40 -22.91 -7.51
CA ILE A 115 -1.03 -23.24 -7.63
C ILE A 115 -1.89 -22.01 -7.87
N SER A 116 -1.38 -20.81 -7.60
CA SER A 116 -2.07 -19.56 -7.90
C SER A 116 -1.09 -18.41 -8.07
N ARG A 117 -1.48 -17.46 -8.92
CA ARG A 117 -0.81 -16.19 -9.15
C ARG A 117 -1.87 -15.10 -9.17
N PHE A 118 -1.78 -14.18 -8.24
CA PHE A 118 -2.67 -13.04 -8.14
C PHE A 118 -1.91 -11.77 -8.51
N ARG A 119 -2.28 -11.14 -9.62
CA ARG A 119 -1.82 -9.80 -9.98
C ARG A 119 -2.70 -8.79 -9.24
N LYS A 120 -2.07 -7.84 -8.53
CA LYS A 120 -2.76 -6.82 -7.76
C LYS A 120 -3.71 -6.05 -8.68
N SER A 121 -5.00 -6.19 -8.42
CA SER A 121 -6.08 -5.63 -9.24
C SER A 121 -6.33 -4.13 -9.00
N TYR A 122 -5.69 -3.57 -7.97
CA TYR A 122 -5.81 -2.15 -7.63
C TYR A 122 -4.46 -1.58 -7.24
N LEU A 123 -3.94 -0.73 -8.10
CA LEU A 123 -2.74 0.06 -7.88
C LEU A 123 -3.15 1.40 -7.28
N TRP A 124 -2.97 1.51 -5.96
CA TRP A 124 -3.39 2.63 -5.10
C TRP A 124 -3.11 4.04 -5.63
N HIS A 125 -2.08 4.20 -6.46
CA HIS A 125 -1.66 5.49 -7.02
C HIS A 125 -2.08 5.72 -8.48
N PHE A 126 -2.47 4.67 -9.22
CA PHE A 126 -2.78 4.74 -10.65
C PHE A 126 -4.27 4.58 -10.93
N ASP A 127 -4.96 3.72 -10.17
CA ASP A 127 -6.39 3.42 -10.41
C ASP A 127 -7.35 4.45 -9.80
N ASN A 128 -6.83 5.57 -9.29
CA ASN A 128 -7.65 6.72 -8.95
C ASN A 128 -7.93 7.53 -10.21
N PHE A 129 -8.90 7.11 -11.03
CA PHE A 129 -9.87 7.97 -11.74
C PHE A 129 -10.85 7.08 -12.51
N GLU A 130 -11.77 6.40 -11.82
CA GLU A 130 -13.15 6.25 -12.29
C GLU A 130 -14.07 5.99 -11.09
N LYS A 131 -15.15 6.78 -11.03
CA LYS A 131 -16.10 6.85 -9.90
C LYS A 131 -16.99 5.62 -9.72
N ASN A 132 -16.75 4.49 -10.38
CA ASN A 132 -17.69 3.37 -10.37
C ASN A 132 -17.00 1.99 -10.37
N LYS A 133 -16.60 1.53 -9.17
CA LYS A 133 -16.90 0.17 -8.66
C LYS A 133 -16.29 0.00 -7.27
N LEU A 134 -17.12 0.20 -6.23
CA LEU A 134 -16.80 -0.23 -4.86
C LEU A 134 -16.44 -1.73 -4.78
N SER A 135 -16.71 -2.54 -5.80
CA SER A 135 -16.37 -3.97 -5.82
C SER A 135 -14.90 -4.27 -6.13
N SER A 136 -14.18 -3.39 -6.84
CA SER A 136 -12.77 -3.60 -7.25
C SER A 136 -11.75 -2.92 -6.32
N ALA A 137 -12.20 -2.02 -5.45
CA ALA A 137 -11.32 -1.37 -4.47
C ALA A 137 -10.80 -2.37 -3.42
N PRO A 138 -9.58 -2.19 -2.88
CA PRO A 138 -9.02 -3.02 -1.82
C PRO A 138 -9.97 -3.08 -0.63
N LEU A 139 -10.00 -4.22 0.07
CA LEU A 139 -10.86 -4.37 1.26
C LEU A 139 -10.67 -3.22 2.25
N ALA A 140 -9.41 -2.82 2.49
CA ALA A 140 -9.07 -1.72 3.39
C ALA A 140 -9.76 -0.39 3.02
N ASP A 141 -9.98 -0.10 1.73
CA ASP A 141 -10.72 1.08 1.28
C ASP A 141 -12.22 0.91 1.43
N ARG A 142 -12.73 -0.30 1.19
CA ARG A 142 -14.16 -0.62 1.29
C ARG A 142 -14.67 -0.61 2.73
N ILE A 143 -13.83 -0.97 3.69
CA ILE A 143 -14.18 -1.05 5.12
C ILE A 143 -13.84 0.22 5.90
N ARG A 144 -13.39 1.29 5.23
CA ARG A 144 -13.05 2.53 5.95
C ARG A 144 -14.30 3.06 6.67
N PRO A 145 -14.18 3.43 7.96
CA PRO A 145 -15.27 4.09 8.66
C PRO A 145 -15.65 5.39 7.95
N GLU A 146 -16.94 5.66 7.93
CA GLU A 146 -17.50 6.87 7.30
C GLU A 146 -17.92 7.93 8.31
N LYS A 147 -18.05 7.54 9.59
CA LYS A 147 -18.42 8.40 10.71
C LYS A 147 -17.29 8.46 11.72
N LEU A 148 -17.25 9.55 12.49
CA LEU A 148 -16.26 9.73 13.54
C LEU A 148 -16.44 8.72 14.69
N GLU A 149 -17.68 8.32 14.96
CA GLU A 149 -18.06 7.30 15.95
C GLU A 149 -17.45 5.93 15.65
N ASP A 150 -17.26 5.61 14.36
CA ASP A 150 -16.70 4.34 13.89
C ASP A 150 -15.15 4.37 13.83
N PHE A 151 -14.52 5.51 14.15
CA PHE A 151 -13.07 5.69 14.09
C PHE A 151 -12.42 5.33 15.43
N LEU A 152 -11.92 4.10 15.53
CA LEU A 152 -11.41 3.52 16.77
C LEU A 152 -9.92 3.86 17.05
N GLY A 153 -9.57 3.97 18.33
CA GLY A 153 -8.18 4.00 18.82
C GLY A 153 -7.54 5.39 18.91
N GLN A 154 -8.28 6.46 18.63
CA GLN A 154 -7.79 7.85 18.72
C GLN A 154 -8.69 8.74 19.61
N GLU A 155 -9.40 8.15 20.57
CA GLU A 155 -10.42 8.78 21.42
C GLU A 155 -9.87 9.98 22.22
N LYS A 156 -8.58 9.96 22.55
CA LYS A 156 -7.93 11.07 23.25
C LYS A 156 -7.92 12.37 22.43
N ILE A 157 -7.94 12.26 21.11
CA ILE A 157 -7.83 13.39 20.17
C ILE A 157 -9.18 13.69 19.52
N ILE A 158 -9.91 12.65 19.07
CA ILE A 158 -11.15 12.78 18.29
C ILE A 158 -12.40 12.32 19.04
N GLY A 159 -12.28 11.91 20.31
CA GLY A 159 -13.43 11.50 21.11
C GLY A 159 -14.43 12.64 21.34
N PRO A 160 -15.67 12.32 21.74
CA PRO A 160 -16.70 13.32 22.03
C PRO A 160 -16.19 14.41 22.98
N GLY A 161 -16.50 15.67 22.66
CA GLY A 161 -16.11 16.83 23.47
C GLY A 161 -14.63 17.25 23.35
N LYS A 162 -13.81 16.57 22.54
CA LYS A 162 -12.43 17.01 22.27
C LYS A 162 -12.40 18.21 21.32
N PRO A 163 -11.37 19.08 21.38
CA PRO A 163 -11.30 20.26 20.53
C PRO A 163 -11.35 19.95 19.03
N LEU A 164 -10.64 18.90 18.58
CA LEU A 164 -10.66 18.49 17.18
C LEU A 164 -12.04 17.97 16.77
N HIS A 165 -12.70 17.19 17.63
CA HIS A 165 -14.07 16.71 17.40
C HIS A 165 -15.04 17.88 17.19
N GLN A 166 -15.03 18.84 18.12
CA GLN A 166 -15.91 20.02 18.05
C GLN A 166 -15.63 20.89 16.82
N ALA A 167 -14.35 21.08 16.46
CA ALA A 167 -13.98 21.84 15.27
C ALA A 167 -14.46 21.18 13.97
N ILE A 168 -14.44 19.84 13.92
CA ILE A 168 -14.97 19.07 12.78
C ILE A 168 -16.50 19.21 12.71
N GLU A 169 -17.21 19.03 13.83
CA GLU A 169 -18.68 19.14 13.89
C GLU A 169 -19.19 20.53 13.50
N LYS A 170 -18.45 21.59 13.88
CA LYS A 170 -18.81 22.97 13.57
C LYS A 170 -18.37 23.44 12.17
N ASP A 171 -17.66 22.61 11.40
CA ASP A 171 -17.04 23.00 10.12
C ASP A 171 -16.13 24.25 10.25
N GLU A 172 -15.41 24.33 11.38
CA GLU A 172 -14.48 25.41 11.74
C GLU A 172 -13.01 24.98 11.64
N LEU A 173 -12.76 23.76 11.15
CA LEU A 173 -11.43 23.18 11.08
C LEU A 173 -10.54 23.94 10.08
N GLN A 174 -9.38 24.40 10.57
CA GLN A 174 -8.33 24.97 9.74
C GLN A 174 -7.40 23.89 9.17
N SER A 175 -6.37 24.29 8.43
CA SER A 175 -5.32 23.38 7.98
C SER A 175 -4.66 22.67 9.18
N ILE A 176 -4.57 21.34 9.11
CA ILE A 176 -3.98 20.51 10.15
C ILE A 176 -2.91 19.57 9.58
N ILE A 177 -1.93 19.23 10.43
CA ILE A 177 -0.96 18.17 10.15
C ILE A 177 -1.34 16.95 10.97
N LEU A 178 -1.57 15.83 10.30
CA LEU A 178 -1.81 14.54 10.94
C LEU A 178 -0.50 13.77 11.00
N TRP A 179 0.03 13.54 12.21
CA TRP A 179 1.29 12.82 12.42
C TRP A 179 1.05 11.49 13.13
N GLY A 180 1.71 10.43 12.66
CA GLY A 180 1.61 9.11 13.24
C GLY A 180 2.11 8.00 12.30
N PRO A 181 2.30 6.77 12.81
CA PRO A 181 2.79 5.64 12.03
C PRO A 181 1.84 5.27 10.87
N PRO A 182 2.31 4.49 9.87
CA PRO A 182 1.43 3.94 8.84
C PRO A 182 0.30 3.12 9.48
N GLY A 183 -0.90 3.18 8.89
CA GLY A 183 -2.07 2.50 9.44
C GLY A 183 -2.79 3.22 10.59
N SER A 184 -2.29 4.37 11.08
CA SER A 184 -2.95 5.14 12.15
C SER A 184 -4.25 5.86 11.75
N GLY A 185 -4.75 5.63 10.53
CA GLY A 185 -6.03 6.17 10.07
C GLY A 185 -6.02 7.61 9.56
N LYS A 186 -4.86 8.25 9.34
CA LYS A 186 -4.75 9.66 8.87
C LYS A 186 -5.62 9.98 7.66
N THR A 187 -5.46 9.20 6.59
CA THR A 187 -6.23 9.36 5.34
C THR A 187 -7.72 9.10 5.56
N THR A 188 -8.06 8.16 6.44
CA THR A 188 -9.44 7.84 6.80
C THR A 188 -10.10 8.98 7.57
N LEU A 189 -9.41 9.55 8.56
CA LEU A 189 -9.88 10.72 9.31
C LEU A 189 -10.12 11.92 8.38
N ALA A 190 -9.19 12.20 7.46
CA ALA A 190 -9.37 13.29 6.48
C ALA A 190 -10.60 13.09 5.59
N ARG A 191 -10.92 11.84 5.20
CA ARG A 191 -12.13 11.52 4.44
C ARG A 191 -13.40 11.70 5.26
N ILE A 192 -13.39 11.28 6.53
CA ILE A 192 -14.52 11.47 7.45
C ILE A 192 -14.79 12.97 7.61
N ILE A 193 -13.75 13.78 7.84
CA ILE A 193 -13.86 15.24 7.95
C ILE A 193 -14.50 15.84 6.69
N ALA A 194 -14.04 15.44 5.50
CA ALA A 194 -14.62 15.92 4.25
C ALA A 194 -16.10 15.53 4.09
N LYS A 195 -16.48 14.32 4.53
CA LYS A 195 -17.88 13.87 4.49
C LYS A 195 -18.75 14.67 5.44
N ILE A 196 -18.32 14.89 6.68
CA ILE A 196 -19.04 15.66 7.71
C ILE A 196 -19.22 17.12 7.25
N THR A 197 -18.14 17.75 6.78
CA THR A 197 -18.14 19.15 6.32
C THR A 197 -18.71 19.33 4.90
N LYS A 198 -19.17 18.25 4.25
CA LYS A 198 -19.69 18.25 2.86
C LYS A 198 -18.73 18.91 1.87
N THR A 199 -17.44 18.70 2.08
CA THR A 199 -16.36 19.34 1.33
C THR A 199 -15.85 18.42 0.23
N HIS A 200 -15.50 18.98 -0.92
CA HIS A 200 -14.89 18.20 -1.99
C HIS A 200 -13.50 17.70 -1.55
N PHE A 201 -13.25 16.40 -1.65
CA PHE A 201 -12.01 15.79 -1.18
C PHE A 201 -11.08 15.46 -2.35
N VAL A 202 -9.86 15.97 -2.30
CA VAL A 202 -8.80 15.63 -3.27
C VAL A 202 -7.61 15.08 -2.53
N THR A 203 -7.07 13.96 -3.00
CA THR A 203 -5.82 13.38 -2.49
C THR A 203 -4.67 13.72 -3.41
N PHE A 204 -3.53 14.06 -2.83
CA PHE A 204 -2.28 14.31 -3.53
C PHE A 204 -1.14 13.64 -2.75
N SER A 205 -0.23 12.95 -3.44
CA SER A 205 0.94 12.33 -2.81
C SER A 205 2.20 13.11 -3.19
N ALA A 206 2.87 13.69 -2.20
CA ALA A 206 4.12 14.42 -2.38
C ALA A 206 5.28 13.53 -2.82
N ALA A 207 5.17 12.21 -2.66
CA ALA A 207 6.19 11.25 -3.07
C ALA A 207 6.28 11.05 -4.59
N ILE A 208 5.16 11.20 -5.30
CA ILE A 208 5.01 10.74 -6.70
C ILE A 208 4.53 11.89 -7.61
N SER A 209 3.84 12.89 -7.05
CA SER A 209 3.24 13.97 -7.83
C SER A 209 4.06 15.25 -7.78
N GLY A 210 4.33 15.84 -8.94
CA GLY A 210 5.08 17.09 -9.07
C GLY A 210 4.24 18.36 -8.86
N VAL A 211 4.94 19.50 -8.76
CA VAL A 211 4.35 20.85 -8.62
C VAL A 211 3.29 21.20 -9.68
N PRO A 212 3.43 20.82 -10.97
CA PRO A 212 2.41 21.13 -11.98
C PRO A 212 1.03 20.53 -11.64
N THR A 213 1.00 19.29 -11.13
CA THR A 213 -0.23 18.62 -10.72
C THR A 213 -0.88 19.33 -9.54
N LEU A 214 -0.07 19.75 -8.55
CA LEU A 214 -0.56 20.52 -7.41
C LEU A 214 -1.20 21.85 -7.85
N ARG A 215 -0.57 22.58 -8.77
CA ARG A 215 -1.13 23.84 -9.33
C ARG A 215 -2.46 23.61 -10.02
N LYS A 216 -2.59 22.50 -10.76
CA LYS A 216 -3.86 22.13 -11.41
C LYS A 216 -4.96 21.88 -10.38
N ILE A 217 -4.68 21.11 -9.33
CA ILE A 217 -5.63 20.82 -8.25
C ILE A 217 -6.08 22.12 -7.55
N ILE A 218 -5.14 23.03 -7.27
CA ILE A 218 -5.45 24.33 -6.65
C ILE A 218 -6.38 25.14 -7.54
N LYS A 219 -6.08 25.21 -8.85
CA LYS A 219 -6.94 25.92 -9.81
C LYS A 219 -8.35 25.34 -9.85
N GLU A 220 -8.48 24.01 -9.92
CA GLU A 220 -9.78 23.34 -9.88
C GLU A 220 -10.54 23.59 -8.57
N ALA A 221 -9.84 23.65 -7.44
CA ALA A 221 -10.43 23.99 -6.14
C ALA A 221 -10.94 25.44 -6.11
N GLN A 222 -10.18 26.38 -6.67
CA GLN A 222 -10.59 27.78 -6.81
C GLN A 222 -11.83 27.91 -7.71
N ASP A 223 -11.86 27.19 -8.83
CA ASP A 223 -13.01 27.16 -9.73
C ASP A 223 -14.25 26.57 -9.01
N ARG A 224 -14.10 25.45 -8.27
CA ARG A 224 -15.19 24.88 -7.47
C ARG A 224 -15.76 25.89 -6.47
N ARG A 225 -14.89 26.63 -5.79
CA ARG A 225 -15.31 27.64 -4.83
C ARG A 225 -15.98 28.83 -5.52
N ARG A 226 -15.46 29.29 -6.65
CA ARG A 226 -15.97 30.46 -7.39
C ARG A 226 -17.34 30.20 -8.02
N TYR A 227 -17.51 29.06 -8.69
CA TYR A 227 -18.71 28.78 -9.47
C TYR A 227 -19.79 28.04 -8.69
N TYR A 228 -19.40 27.20 -7.72
CA TYR A 228 -20.34 26.32 -7.01
C TYR A 228 -20.37 26.57 -5.50
N ASN A 229 -19.62 27.57 -5.01
CA ASN A 229 -19.41 27.83 -3.58
C ASN A 229 -18.96 26.60 -2.78
N GLN A 230 -18.40 25.59 -3.44
CA GLN A 230 -18.03 24.31 -2.82
C GLN A 230 -16.62 24.40 -2.24
N LYS A 231 -16.47 24.14 -0.94
CA LYS A 231 -15.15 24.03 -0.30
C LYS A 231 -14.38 22.84 -0.89
N THR A 232 -13.05 22.85 -0.79
CA THR A 232 -12.19 21.71 -1.13
C THR A 232 -11.20 21.45 0.01
N ILE A 233 -11.07 20.18 0.43
CA ILE A 233 -9.99 19.68 1.27
C ILE A 233 -8.98 19.02 0.34
N LEU A 234 -7.75 19.53 0.36
CA LEU A 234 -6.60 18.91 -0.27
C LEU A 234 -5.84 18.13 0.79
N PHE A 235 -5.91 16.80 0.71
CA PHE A 235 -5.12 15.90 1.54
C PHE A 235 -3.77 15.63 0.87
N VAL A 236 -2.69 16.05 1.53
CA VAL A 236 -1.31 15.83 1.06
C VAL A 236 -0.68 14.70 1.86
N ASP A 237 -0.46 13.56 1.22
CA ASP A 237 0.25 12.43 1.82
C ASP A 237 1.76 12.57 1.65
N GLU A 238 2.51 12.10 2.63
CA GLU A 238 3.98 12.17 2.69
C GLU A 238 4.56 13.58 2.45
N ILE A 239 3.91 14.62 2.99
CA ILE A 239 4.29 16.04 2.83
C ILE A 239 5.75 16.34 3.21
N HIS A 240 6.35 15.51 4.07
CA HIS A 240 7.75 15.61 4.45
C HIS A 240 8.73 15.44 3.27
N ARG A 241 8.27 14.92 2.12
CA ARG A 241 9.08 14.77 0.90
C ARG A 241 9.17 16.03 0.05
N PHE A 242 8.37 17.06 0.32
CA PHE A 242 8.51 18.35 -0.36
C PHE A 242 9.74 19.10 0.11
N ASN A 243 10.44 19.76 -0.82
CA ASN A 243 11.49 20.70 -0.47
C ASN A 243 10.90 22.04 0.01
N LYS A 244 11.72 22.89 0.65
CA LYS A 244 11.29 24.21 1.18
C LYS A 244 10.68 25.16 0.14
N ALA A 245 10.96 24.97 -1.15
CA ALA A 245 10.40 25.79 -2.21
C ALA A 245 9.04 25.27 -2.73
N GLN A 246 8.66 24.05 -2.34
CA GLN A 246 7.40 23.39 -2.70
C GLN A 246 6.35 23.41 -1.58
N GLN A 247 6.79 23.49 -0.32
CA GLN A 247 5.92 23.75 0.85
C GLN A 247 5.51 25.22 0.88
#